data_AF-A0A2E0X7U2-F1
#
_entry.id   AF-A0A2E0X7U2-F1
#
_cell.length_a   1.000
_cell.length_b   1.000
_cell.length_c   1.000
_cell.angle_alpha   90.00
_cell.angle_beta   90.00
_cell.angle_gamma   90.00
#
_symmetry.space_group_name_H-M   'P 1'
#
loop_
_entity.id
_entity.type
_entity.pdbx_description
1 polymer ?
#
loop_
_entity_poly.entity_id
_entity_poly.type
_entity_poly.pdbx_seq_one_letter_code
_entity_poly.pdbx_strand_id
1 'polypeptide(L)'
;MSTSLSEFSGGVFSKEIDGGRAGASIALVPEGIVAHTTTGQRFVVRYHECQLEMGGASGRMVFCRPPDRSVTIFCEDKGFPRALATASGSELAGDVDHMLEARQRERGRGRGWFLIGAGVLAILLIAGYYGVMAAGRAVLMSVPVSVDRTIGDQAFGAMEKPGPEIHDPVVVDAIAEIVDRLGEQANAPLAADEQFDFRVHVIDADVMNAFALPGGQIVVFTGLIQACNEPEQLAGVLAHEMSHVTRRHGLERIGQSLGLALAVDLVLGRVEGLATAAVQLAQLAAANSYSRDQEAQADADGVQFMHAAGLDPLALAKFFERLKEEGPGLPGALEWISTHPDHDRRIKAVESQTAALPPLDPRPLKLDWAEVQAHAKNPE
;
A
#
# COMPACT_ATOMS: atom_id res chain seq x y z
N MET A 1 -68.58 -13.30 21.30
CA MET A 1 -67.43 -12.77 20.53
C MET A 1 -66.67 -11.85 21.46
N SER A 2 -65.56 -12.34 22.03
CA SER A 2 -64.71 -11.56 22.94
C SER A 2 -63.66 -10.85 22.10
N THR A 3 -63.88 -9.58 21.80
CA THR A 3 -62.85 -8.70 21.21
C THR A 3 -61.76 -8.54 22.26
N SER A 4 -60.60 -9.17 22.07
CA SER A 4 -59.46 -8.96 22.98
C SER A 4 -59.01 -7.52 22.82
N LEU A 5 -59.37 -6.67 23.78
CA LEU A 5 -58.79 -5.34 23.93
C LEU A 5 -57.29 -5.52 24.13
N SER A 6 -56.49 -5.02 23.18
CA SER A 6 -55.05 -5.02 23.33
C SER A 6 -54.71 -4.02 24.44
N GLU A 7 -54.19 -4.51 25.57
CA GLU A 7 -53.68 -3.66 26.65
C GLU A 7 -52.19 -3.37 26.42
N PHE A 8 -51.82 -2.10 26.54
CA PHE A 8 -50.45 -1.62 26.38
C PHE A 8 -49.95 -0.97 27.66
N SER A 9 -48.67 -1.13 27.98
CA SER A 9 -48.07 -0.40 29.08
C SER A 9 -47.71 1.03 28.64
N GLY A 10 -48.05 2.01 29.46
CA GLY A 10 -47.67 3.40 29.22
C GLY A 10 -47.92 4.26 30.44
N GLY A 11 -48.31 5.52 30.21
CA GLY A 11 -48.61 6.44 31.28
C GLY A 11 -49.51 7.58 30.84
N VAL A 12 -49.84 8.42 31.82
CA VAL A 12 -50.72 9.57 31.62
C VAL A 12 -50.18 10.76 32.38
N PHE A 13 -50.24 11.93 31.74
CA PHE A 13 -50.04 13.24 32.35
C PHE A 13 -51.38 13.94 32.48
N SER A 14 -51.73 14.36 33.70
CA SER A 14 -52.92 15.17 33.97
C SER A 14 -52.70 15.97 35.25
N LYS A 15 -53.30 17.16 35.33
CA LYS A 15 -53.29 17.99 36.55
C LYS A 15 -54.11 17.37 37.69
N GLU A 16 -54.96 16.38 37.38
CA GLU A 16 -55.80 15.64 38.34
C GLU A 16 -55.04 14.50 39.05
N ILE A 17 -53.80 14.24 38.62
CA ILE A 17 -52.92 13.22 39.20
C ILE A 17 -51.97 13.92 40.17
N ASP A 18 -51.85 13.38 41.37
CA ASP A 18 -50.85 13.85 42.33
C ASP A 18 -49.43 13.66 41.78
N GLY A 19 -48.64 14.72 41.74
CA GLY A 19 -47.34 14.75 41.05
C GLY A 19 -47.41 14.85 39.51
N GLY A 20 -48.62 15.02 38.93
CA GLY A 20 -48.85 15.37 37.53
C GLY A 20 -48.64 14.25 36.50
N ARG A 21 -48.21 13.06 36.93
CA ARG A 21 -47.97 11.89 36.06
C ARG A 21 -48.16 10.57 36.79
N ALA A 22 -48.64 9.56 36.08
CA ALA A 22 -48.72 8.19 36.59
C ALA A 22 -48.47 7.16 35.48
N GLY A 23 -47.99 5.97 35.87
CA GLY A 23 -48.00 4.79 35.00
C GLY A 23 -49.43 4.27 34.83
N ALA A 24 -49.75 3.77 33.63
CA ALA A 24 -51.09 3.32 33.30
C ALA A 24 -51.09 2.12 32.35
N SER A 25 -52.12 1.27 32.48
CA SER A 25 -52.51 0.33 31.41
C SER A 25 -53.38 1.08 30.41
N ILE A 26 -53.01 1.01 29.14
CA ILE A 26 -53.66 1.72 28.03
C ILE A 26 -54.48 0.71 27.25
N ALA A 27 -55.78 0.95 27.14
CA ALA A 27 -56.71 0.16 26.36
C ALA A 27 -57.27 0.99 25.21
N LEU A 28 -57.36 0.39 24.02
CA LEU A 28 -58.02 0.96 22.85
C LEU A 28 -59.45 0.44 22.79
N VAL A 29 -60.42 1.28 23.11
CA VAL A 29 -61.84 0.95 23.14
C VAL A 29 -62.59 1.74 22.06
N PRO A 30 -63.84 1.39 21.70
CA PRO A 30 -64.57 2.12 20.65
C PRO A 30 -64.76 3.62 20.91
N GLU A 31 -64.80 4.03 22.17
CA GLU A 31 -64.99 5.43 22.59
C GLU A 31 -63.70 6.27 22.61
N GLY A 32 -62.53 5.65 22.45
CA GLY A 32 -61.24 6.35 22.47
C GLY A 32 -60.10 5.56 23.11
N ILE A 33 -59.03 6.28 23.41
CA ILE A 33 -57.83 5.77 24.09
C ILE A 33 -58.05 5.96 25.60
N VAL A 34 -58.01 4.87 26.35
CA VAL A 34 -58.28 4.89 27.79
C VAL A 34 -57.02 4.52 28.55
N ALA A 35 -56.64 5.34 29.53
CA ALA A 35 -55.57 5.06 30.46
C ALA A 35 -56.13 4.76 31.86
N HIS A 36 -55.81 3.57 32.37
CA HIS A 36 -56.11 3.13 33.73
C HIS A 36 -54.84 3.22 34.59
N THR A 37 -54.81 4.19 35.49
CA THR A 37 -53.70 4.36 36.43
C THR A 37 -53.67 3.26 37.48
N THR A 38 -52.50 3.04 38.08
CA THR A 38 -52.35 2.10 39.21
C THR A 38 -53.17 2.48 40.45
N THR A 39 -53.56 3.75 40.56
CA THR A 39 -54.41 4.28 41.65
C THR A 39 -55.91 4.17 41.34
N GLY A 40 -56.29 3.58 40.20
CA GLY A 40 -57.68 3.33 39.80
C GLY A 40 -58.36 4.49 39.08
N GLN A 41 -57.67 5.61 38.84
CA GLN A 41 -58.20 6.72 38.03
C GLN A 41 -58.24 6.33 36.54
N ARG A 42 -59.33 6.71 35.86
CA ARG A 42 -59.57 6.46 34.44
C ARG A 42 -59.53 7.78 33.67
N PHE A 43 -58.69 7.84 32.65
CA PHE A 43 -58.60 8.97 31.72
C PHE A 43 -58.93 8.54 30.30
N VAL A 44 -59.60 9.40 29.53
CA VAL A 44 -60.04 9.08 28.18
C VAL A 44 -59.67 10.21 27.22
N VAL A 45 -59.05 9.85 26.10
CA VAL A 45 -58.86 10.74 24.95
C VAL A 45 -59.67 10.17 23.79
N ARG A 46 -60.71 10.88 23.36
CA ARG A 46 -61.57 10.44 22.25
C ARG A 46 -60.79 10.51 20.93
N TYR A 47 -61.07 9.59 20.02
CA TYR A 47 -60.34 9.50 18.76
C TYR A 47 -60.46 10.79 17.93
N HIS A 48 -61.66 11.35 17.76
CA HIS A 48 -61.91 12.57 16.99
C HIS A 48 -61.29 13.86 17.57
N GLU A 49 -60.92 13.85 18.85
CA GLU A 49 -60.25 14.96 19.55
C GLU A 49 -58.74 14.71 19.70
N CYS A 50 -58.25 13.53 19.35
CA CYS A 50 -56.88 13.12 19.63
C CYS A 50 -55.88 13.74 18.64
N GLN A 51 -54.88 14.43 19.17
CA GLN A 51 -53.68 14.82 18.43
C GLN A 51 -52.55 13.86 18.80
N LEU A 52 -51.92 13.29 17.76
CA LEU A 52 -50.77 12.40 17.90
C LEU A 52 -49.45 13.17 17.77
N GLU A 53 -48.53 12.89 18.68
CA GLU A 53 -47.18 13.45 18.66
C GLU A 53 -46.16 12.37 19.03
N MET A 54 -45.01 12.35 18.36
CA MET A 54 -43.90 11.47 18.72
C MET A 54 -42.89 12.23 19.57
N GLY A 55 -42.34 11.58 20.59
CA GLY A 55 -41.29 12.20 21.38
C GLY A 55 -40.59 11.26 22.35
N GLY A 56 -40.06 11.85 23.42
CA GLY A 56 -39.24 11.15 24.40
C GLY A 56 -37.78 11.06 23.99
N ALA A 57 -36.90 10.82 24.97
CA ALA A 57 -35.45 10.67 24.74
C ALA A 57 -35.10 9.55 23.74
N SER A 58 -35.96 8.52 23.65
CA SER A 58 -35.81 7.42 22.69
C SER A 58 -36.40 7.71 21.30
N GLY A 59 -37.22 8.76 21.15
CA GLY A 59 -38.01 9.02 19.94
C GLY A 59 -38.97 7.87 19.60
N ARG A 60 -39.50 7.18 20.62
CA ARG A 60 -40.38 6.02 20.46
C ARG A 60 -41.74 6.18 21.12
N MET A 61 -41.90 7.17 22.00
CA MET A 61 -43.16 7.39 22.70
C MET A 61 -44.16 8.07 21.77
N VAL A 62 -45.35 7.52 21.68
CA VAL A 62 -46.51 8.14 21.06
C VAL A 62 -47.29 8.84 22.15
N PHE A 63 -47.51 10.13 22.00
CA PHE A 63 -48.34 10.97 22.85
C PHE A 63 -49.69 11.19 22.18
N CYS A 64 -50.76 10.95 22.92
CA CYS A 64 -52.14 11.09 22.51
C CYS A 64 -52.80 12.11 23.43
N ARG A 65 -53.23 13.26 22.90
CA ARG A 65 -53.78 14.35 23.72
C ARG A 65 -54.89 15.11 23.01
N PRO A 66 -55.90 15.62 23.73
CA PRO A 66 -56.88 16.54 23.18
C PRO A 66 -56.27 17.92 22.91
N PRO A 67 -56.94 18.81 22.15
CA PRO A 67 -56.40 20.10 21.76
C PRO A 67 -56.16 21.04 22.95
N ASP A 68 -56.96 20.91 24.00
CA ASP A 68 -56.85 21.67 25.25
C ASP A 68 -55.73 21.18 26.17
N ARG A 69 -55.08 20.05 25.83
CA ARG A 69 -54.02 19.40 26.60
C ARG A 69 -54.41 19.08 28.05
N SER A 70 -55.71 18.88 28.30
CA SER A 70 -56.24 18.51 29.63
C SER A 70 -55.64 17.19 30.15
N VAL A 71 -55.42 16.24 29.25
CA VAL A 71 -54.78 14.95 29.55
C VAL A 71 -53.86 14.50 28.42
N THR A 72 -52.71 13.90 28.72
CA THR A 72 -51.81 13.32 27.70
C THR A 72 -51.53 11.87 28.05
N ILE A 73 -52.03 10.94 27.23
CA ILE A 73 -51.73 9.51 27.34
C ILE A 73 -50.50 9.23 26.47
N PHE A 74 -49.52 8.50 26.99
CA PHE A 74 -48.32 8.13 26.22
C PHE A 74 -48.02 6.64 26.29
N CYS A 75 -47.60 6.07 25.16
CA CYS A 75 -47.25 4.66 25.05
C CYS A 75 -45.94 4.50 24.27
N GLU A 76 -45.02 3.65 24.74
CA GLU A 76 -43.76 3.33 24.05
C GLU A 76 -43.81 1.98 23.30
N ASP A 77 -44.91 1.25 23.42
CA ASP A 77 -45.05 -0.07 22.82
C ASP A 77 -44.96 -0.03 21.29
N LYS A 78 -44.22 -0.98 20.70
CA LYS A 78 -43.98 -1.02 19.25
C LYS A 78 -45.25 -1.33 18.45
N GLY A 79 -46.18 -2.09 19.03
CA GLY A 79 -47.45 -2.48 18.42
C GLY A 79 -48.53 -1.40 18.55
N PHE A 80 -48.40 -0.48 19.52
CA PHE A 80 -49.42 0.53 19.82
C PHE A 80 -49.84 1.39 18.62
N PRO A 81 -48.94 1.96 17.78
CA PRO A 81 -49.36 2.75 16.62
C PRO A 81 -50.27 1.99 15.66
N ARG A 82 -49.90 0.75 15.31
CA ARG A 82 -50.70 -0.07 14.38
C ARG A 82 -52.04 -0.47 14.99
N ALA A 83 -52.05 -0.78 16.29
CA ALA A 83 -53.28 -1.08 17.01
C ALA A 83 -54.19 0.14 17.08
N LEU A 84 -53.63 1.33 17.30
CA LEU A 84 -54.33 2.61 17.33
C LEU A 84 -54.97 2.93 15.98
N ALA A 85 -54.25 2.78 14.87
CA ALA A 85 -54.81 2.94 13.52
C ALA A 85 -55.97 1.97 13.26
N THR A 86 -55.85 0.73 13.73
CA THR A 86 -56.90 -0.29 13.57
C THR A 86 -58.14 0.05 14.41
N ALA A 87 -57.96 0.51 15.66
CA ALA A 87 -59.04 0.77 16.59
C ALA A 87 -59.79 2.09 16.33
N SER A 88 -59.08 3.12 15.84
CA SER A 88 -59.64 4.44 15.53
C SER A 88 -60.31 4.53 14.15
N GLY A 89 -60.10 3.55 13.28
CA GLY A 89 -60.63 3.56 11.93
C GLY A 89 -60.19 4.80 11.14
N SER A 90 -61.11 5.46 10.45
CA SER A 90 -60.79 6.64 9.63
C SER A 90 -60.44 7.89 10.44
N GLU A 91 -60.64 7.90 11.77
CA GLU A 91 -60.43 9.10 12.58
C GLU A 91 -58.96 9.42 12.82
N LEU A 92 -58.09 8.41 13.02
CA LEU A 92 -56.66 8.62 13.24
C LEU A 92 -55.73 7.75 12.37
N ALA A 93 -56.25 6.84 11.54
CA ALA A 93 -55.37 5.99 10.72
C ALA A 93 -54.41 6.80 9.82
N GLY A 94 -54.91 7.87 9.18
CA GLY A 94 -54.07 8.75 8.36
C GLY A 94 -53.00 9.49 9.18
N ASP A 95 -53.34 9.94 10.39
CA ASP A 95 -52.40 10.62 11.29
C ASP A 95 -51.31 9.68 11.81
N VAL A 96 -51.69 8.43 12.13
CA VAL A 96 -50.74 7.38 12.51
C VAL A 96 -49.77 7.07 11.36
N ASP A 97 -50.29 6.91 10.13
CA ASP A 97 -49.46 6.62 8.96
C ASP A 97 -48.48 7.76 8.68
N HIS A 98 -48.95 9.02 8.67
CA HIS A 98 -48.09 10.20 8.52
C HIS A 98 -47.01 10.28 9.61
N MET A 99 -47.36 9.98 10.87
CA MET A 99 -46.43 9.97 12.00
C MET A 99 -45.35 8.89 11.83
N LEU A 100 -45.73 7.67 11.42
CA LEU A 100 -44.78 6.58 11.18
C LEU A 100 -43.86 6.86 9.98
N GLU A 101 -44.39 7.43 8.91
CA GLU A 101 -43.61 7.86 7.74
C GLU A 101 -42.62 8.98 8.09
N ALA A 102 -43.03 9.97 8.87
CA ALA A 102 -42.14 11.05 9.33
C ALA A 102 -40.95 10.46 10.12
N ARG A 103 -41.23 9.53 11.04
CA ARG A 103 -40.21 8.83 11.84
C ARG A 103 -39.24 8.00 11.00
N GLN A 104 -39.76 7.28 10.00
CA GLN A 104 -38.91 6.50 9.08
C GLN A 104 -38.00 7.43 8.27
N ARG A 105 -38.53 8.56 7.79
CA ARG A 105 -37.76 9.58 7.06
C ARG A 105 -36.64 10.19 7.92
N GLU A 106 -36.92 10.56 9.16
CA GLU A 106 -35.90 11.13 10.07
C GLU A 106 -34.79 10.14 10.41
N ARG A 107 -35.14 8.89 10.71
CA ARG A 107 -34.14 7.82 10.95
C ARG A 107 -33.30 7.54 9.70
N GLY A 108 -33.94 7.52 8.53
CA GLY A 108 -33.26 7.38 7.24
C GLY A 108 -32.27 8.52 6.99
N ARG A 109 -32.66 9.77 7.27
CA ARG A 109 -31.80 10.96 7.14
C ARG A 109 -30.61 10.90 8.09
N GLY A 110 -30.82 10.58 9.37
CA GLY A 110 -29.73 10.49 10.36
C GLY A 110 -28.71 9.40 10.00
N ARG A 111 -29.18 8.22 9.58
CA ARG A 111 -28.31 7.13 9.11
C ARG A 111 -27.57 7.52 7.83
N GLY A 112 -28.23 8.21 6.90
CA GLY A 112 -27.61 8.72 5.68
C GLY A 112 -26.46 9.69 5.95
N TRP A 113 -26.68 10.69 6.81
CA TRP A 113 -25.63 11.64 7.20
C TRP A 113 -24.47 10.98 7.94
N PHE A 114 -24.74 10.02 8.82
CA PHE A 114 -23.70 9.25 9.48
C PHE A 114 -22.84 8.47 8.48
N LEU A 115 -23.46 7.77 7.52
CA LEU A 115 -22.73 7.01 6.50
C LEU A 115 -21.92 7.93 5.58
N ILE A 116 -22.46 9.09 5.21
CA ILE A 116 -21.71 10.11 4.45
C ILE A 116 -20.50 10.59 5.26
N GLY A 117 -20.69 10.96 6.53
CA GLY A 117 -19.61 11.42 7.40
C GLY A 117 -18.52 10.35 7.58
N ALA A 118 -18.91 9.09 7.81
CA ALA A 118 -17.98 7.97 7.91
C ALA A 118 -17.23 7.73 6.59
N GLY A 119 -17.92 7.82 5.45
CA GLY A 119 -17.31 7.70 4.12
C GLY A 119 -16.29 8.81 3.85
N VAL A 120 -16.62 10.07 4.17
CA VAL A 120 -15.70 11.20 4.04
C VAL A 120 -14.47 11.02 4.94
N LEU A 121 -14.67 10.61 6.19
CA LEU A 121 -13.56 10.35 7.11
C LEU A 121 -12.65 9.23 6.59
N ALA A 122 -13.22 8.13 6.09
CA ALA A 122 -12.44 7.05 5.51
C ALA A 122 -11.61 7.52 4.30
N ILE A 123 -12.20 8.32 3.40
CA ILE A 123 -11.48 8.91 2.26
C ILE A 123 -10.34 9.81 2.74
N LEU A 124 -10.58 10.67 3.74
CA LEU A 124 -9.55 11.55 4.28
C LEU A 124 -8.39 10.78 4.93
N LEU A 125 -8.68 9.70 5.65
CA LEU A 125 -7.66 8.85 6.24
C LEU A 125 -6.83 8.12 5.19
N ILE A 126 -7.48 7.58 4.14
CA ILE A 126 -6.80 6.94 3.01
C ILE A 126 -5.93 7.95 2.27
N ALA A 127 -6.48 9.13 1.96
CA ALA A 127 -5.73 10.20 1.31
C ALA A 127 -4.55 10.68 2.16
N GLY A 128 -4.75 10.82 3.47
CA GLY A 128 -3.70 11.16 4.43
C GLY A 128 -2.58 10.11 4.47
N TYR A 129 -2.94 8.82 4.49
CA TYR A 129 -1.96 7.72 4.44
C TYR A 129 -1.11 7.77 3.17
N TYR A 130 -1.73 7.85 1.99
CA TYR A 130 -0.99 7.95 0.73
C TYR A 130 -0.18 9.24 0.63
N GLY A 131 -0.67 10.36 1.18
CA GLY A 131 0.06 11.62 1.25
C GLY A 131 1.33 11.51 2.10
N VAL A 132 1.26 10.87 3.26
CA VAL A 132 2.43 10.63 4.14
C VAL A 132 3.44 9.70 3.46
N MET A 133 2.97 8.62 2.82
CA MET A 133 3.86 7.69 2.11
C MET A 133 4.56 8.37 0.92
N ALA A 134 3.83 9.19 0.15
CA ALA A 134 4.40 9.97 -0.95
C ALA A 134 5.42 10.99 -0.45
N ALA A 135 5.14 11.69 0.66
CA ALA A 135 6.08 12.62 1.28
C ALA A 135 7.35 11.91 1.77
N GLY A 136 7.22 10.75 2.43
CA GLY A 136 8.35 9.93 2.86
C GLY A 136 9.24 9.51 1.69
N ARG A 137 8.65 9.04 0.59
CA ARG A 137 9.38 8.71 -0.64
C ARG A 137 10.09 9.95 -1.22
N ALA A 138 9.42 11.10 -1.27
CA ALA A 138 10.01 12.32 -1.80
C ALA A 138 11.23 12.77 -0.97
N VAL A 139 11.14 12.72 0.36
CA VAL A 139 12.27 12.99 1.26
C VAL A 139 13.42 12.04 0.98
N LEU A 140 13.13 10.74 0.89
CA LEU A 140 14.14 9.71 0.62
C LEU A 140 14.85 9.92 -0.72
N MET A 141 14.11 10.25 -1.78
CA MET A 141 14.69 10.51 -3.11
C MET A 141 15.42 11.85 -3.20
N SER A 142 15.25 12.73 -2.21
CA SER A 142 15.93 14.04 -2.15
C SER A 142 17.19 14.02 -1.30
N VAL A 143 17.50 12.92 -0.60
CA VAL A 143 18.74 12.89 0.20
C VAL A 143 19.97 12.82 -0.72
N PRO A 144 21.10 13.43 -0.35
CA PRO A 144 22.32 13.42 -1.17
C PRO A 144 22.87 12.01 -1.40
N VAL A 145 23.57 11.80 -2.51
CA VAL A 145 24.21 10.51 -2.86
C VAL A 145 25.23 10.04 -1.81
N SER A 146 25.77 10.95 -1.00
CA SER A 146 26.63 10.58 0.14
C SER A 146 25.91 9.73 1.19
N VAL A 147 24.58 9.85 1.31
CA VAL A 147 23.78 9.00 2.19
C VAL A 147 23.69 7.59 1.62
N ASP A 148 23.46 7.45 0.32
CA ASP A 148 23.48 6.16 -0.37
C ASP A 148 24.81 5.46 -0.16
N ARG A 149 25.93 6.20 -0.34
CA ARG A 149 27.28 5.70 -0.09
C ARG A 149 27.43 5.17 1.33
N THR A 150 26.98 5.94 2.32
CA THR A 150 27.05 5.53 3.73
C THR A 150 26.26 4.25 4.00
N ILE A 151 25.03 4.15 3.48
CA ILE A 151 24.18 2.97 3.63
C ILE A 151 24.81 1.77 2.91
N GLY A 152 25.32 1.95 1.69
CA GLY A 152 25.96 0.92 0.89
C GLY A 152 27.23 0.36 1.53
N ASP A 153 28.11 1.23 2.02
CA ASP A 153 29.36 0.85 2.68
C ASP A 153 29.07 -0.01 3.92
N GLN A 154 28.09 0.40 4.72
CA GLN A 154 27.67 -0.35 5.90
C GLN A 154 26.99 -1.67 5.52
N ALA A 155 26.16 -1.68 4.48
CA ALA A 155 25.47 -2.89 4.02
C ALA A 155 26.49 -3.92 3.48
N PHE A 156 27.45 -3.48 2.68
CA PHE A 156 28.53 -4.35 2.18
C PHE A 156 29.37 -4.92 3.33
N GLY A 157 29.70 -4.10 4.32
CA GLY A 157 30.43 -4.52 5.52
C GLY A 157 29.66 -5.52 6.40
N ALA A 158 28.33 -5.36 6.49
CA ALA A 158 27.45 -6.21 7.30
C ALA A 158 27.00 -7.51 6.59
N MET A 159 27.12 -7.57 5.27
CA MET A 159 26.68 -8.70 4.47
C MET A 159 27.58 -9.93 4.68
N GLU A 160 26.93 -11.08 4.87
CA GLU A 160 27.56 -12.39 4.84
C GLU A 160 27.94 -12.75 3.40
N LYS A 161 29.23 -13.00 3.17
CA LYS A 161 29.78 -13.32 1.85
C LYS A 161 29.95 -14.84 1.76
N PRO A 162 29.51 -15.49 0.66
CA PRO A 162 29.63 -16.94 0.50
C PRO A 162 31.07 -17.42 0.30
N GLY A 163 31.99 -16.51 0.00
CA GLY A 163 33.42 -16.79 -0.14
C GLY A 163 34.29 -15.54 0.02
N PRO A 164 35.62 -15.70 -0.09
CA PRO A 164 36.55 -14.59 0.05
C PRO A 164 36.42 -13.58 -1.11
N GLU A 165 36.83 -12.34 -0.84
CA GLU A 165 36.96 -11.33 -1.89
C GLU A 165 38.26 -11.58 -2.68
N ILE A 166 38.16 -11.50 -4.00
CA ILE A 166 39.28 -11.66 -4.93
C ILE A 166 39.96 -10.30 -5.12
N HIS A 167 41.28 -10.30 -5.01
CA HIS A 167 42.13 -9.12 -5.23
C HIS A 167 43.11 -9.29 -6.41
N ASP A 168 42.95 -10.37 -7.18
CA ASP A 168 43.74 -10.61 -8.39
C ASP A 168 43.51 -9.47 -9.40
N PRO A 169 44.56 -8.71 -9.78
CA PRO A 169 44.42 -7.58 -10.70
C PRO A 169 43.92 -7.99 -12.08
N VAL A 170 44.20 -9.23 -12.54
CA VAL A 170 43.69 -9.70 -13.84
C VAL A 170 42.16 -9.72 -13.85
N VAL A 171 41.55 -10.13 -12.74
CA VAL A 171 40.09 -10.19 -12.62
C VAL A 171 39.53 -8.82 -12.26
N VAL A 172 40.07 -8.20 -11.20
CA VAL A 172 39.52 -6.95 -10.65
C VAL A 172 39.64 -5.80 -11.65
N ASP A 173 40.77 -5.64 -12.32
CA ASP A 173 40.97 -4.55 -13.29
C ASP A 173 40.10 -4.75 -14.53
N ALA A 174 39.88 -6.01 -14.96
CA ALA A 174 38.99 -6.31 -16.08
C ALA A 174 37.53 -5.93 -15.76
N ILE A 175 37.05 -6.24 -14.56
CA ILE A 175 35.68 -5.86 -14.16
C ILE A 175 35.60 -4.35 -13.91
N ALA A 176 36.64 -3.74 -13.33
CA ALA A 176 36.72 -2.30 -13.14
C ALA A 176 36.70 -1.55 -14.48
N GLU A 177 37.41 -2.02 -15.52
CA GLU A 177 37.36 -1.41 -16.85
C GLU A 177 35.93 -1.36 -17.42
N ILE A 178 35.16 -2.44 -17.23
CA ILE A 178 33.76 -2.50 -17.64
C ILE A 178 32.92 -1.47 -16.87
N VAL A 179 33.05 -1.46 -15.54
CA VAL A 179 32.28 -0.58 -14.66
C VAL A 179 32.64 0.88 -14.87
N ASP A 180 33.91 1.22 -15.05
CA ASP A 180 34.36 2.59 -15.31
C ASP A 180 33.80 3.10 -16.64
N ARG A 181 33.88 2.29 -17.70
CA ARG A 181 33.38 2.65 -19.02
C ARG A 181 31.86 2.88 -19.03
N LEU A 182 31.11 2.08 -18.29
CA LEU A 182 29.67 2.26 -18.10
C LEU A 182 29.37 3.44 -17.16
N GLY A 183 30.16 3.57 -16.10
CA GLY A 183 30.01 4.56 -15.03
C GLY A 183 30.20 5.98 -15.52
N GLU A 184 31.12 6.20 -16.45
CA GLU A 184 31.27 7.47 -17.16
C GLU A 184 29.96 7.91 -17.82
N GLN A 185 29.24 6.99 -18.46
CA GLN A 185 27.98 7.29 -19.15
C GLN A 185 26.82 7.43 -18.17
N ALA A 186 26.80 6.61 -17.13
CA ALA A 186 25.82 6.68 -16.06
C ALA A 186 25.89 8.00 -15.27
N ASN A 187 27.09 8.53 -15.07
CA ASN A 187 27.34 9.79 -14.36
C ASN A 187 27.31 11.04 -15.26
N ALA A 188 27.45 10.91 -16.58
CA ALA A 188 27.45 12.02 -17.52
C ALA A 188 26.25 13.00 -17.38
N PRO A 189 25.00 12.55 -17.11
CA PRO A 189 23.88 13.48 -16.93
C PRO A 189 23.79 14.11 -15.53
N LEU A 190 24.62 13.70 -14.57
CA LEU A 190 24.53 14.08 -13.16
C LEU A 190 25.46 15.25 -12.81
N ALA A 191 25.04 16.08 -11.85
CA ALA A 191 25.92 17.09 -11.27
C ALA A 191 27.08 16.42 -10.52
N ALA A 192 28.24 17.09 -10.42
CA ALA A 192 29.45 16.49 -9.85
C ALA A 192 29.29 15.97 -8.41
N ASP A 193 28.46 16.62 -7.59
CA ASP A 193 28.13 16.23 -6.22
C ASP A 193 27.04 15.14 -6.14
N GLU A 194 26.43 14.79 -7.26
CA GLU A 194 25.43 13.74 -7.43
C GLU A 194 25.99 12.50 -8.15
N GLN A 195 27.26 12.51 -8.55
CA GLN A 195 27.88 11.38 -9.22
C GLN A 195 28.09 10.20 -8.27
N PHE A 196 27.83 9.00 -8.79
CA PHE A 196 28.06 7.75 -8.08
C PHE A 196 29.52 7.32 -8.22
N ASP A 197 30.08 6.83 -7.12
CA ASP A 197 31.43 6.28 -7.06
C ASP A 197 31.31 4.75 -7.10
N PHE A 198 31.35 4.20 -8.32
CA PHE A 198 31.18 2.77 -8.52
C PHE A 198 32.44 2.02 -8.10
N ARG A 199 32.29 1.03 -7.23
CA ARG A 199 33.38 0.23 -6.68
C ARG A 199 33.11 -1.25 -6.88
N VAL A 200 34.08 -1.94 -7.44
CA VAL A 200 33.95 -3.35 -7.78
C VAL A 200 34.45 -4.22 -6.63
N HIS A 201 33.65 -5.22 -6.29
CA HIS A 201 33.98 -6.29 -5.36
C HIS A 201 33.74 -7.63 -6.05
N VAL A 202 34.79 -8.42 -6.24
CA VAL A 202 34.68 -9.75 -6.83
C VAL A 202 34.71 -10.78 -5.72
N ILE A 203 33.71 -11.64 -5.63
CA ILE A 203 33.59 -12.67 -4.58
C ILE A 203 33.80 -14.04 -5.19
N ASP A 204 34.73 -14.81 -4.63
CA ASP A 204 34.98 -16.20 -5.01
C ASP A 204 33.83 -17.10 -4.54
N ALA A 205 32.85 -17.29 -5.41
CA ALA A 205 31.76 -18.23 -5.19
C ALA A 205 31.18 -18.66 -6.54
N ASP A 206 30.89 -19.96 -6.67
CA ASP A 206 30.22 -20.56 -7.82
C ASP A 206 28.70 -20.24 -7.82
N VAL A 207 28.40 -18.94 -7.80
CA VAL A 207 27.07 -18.36 -7.82
C VAL A 207 26.98 -17.52 -9.08
N MET A 208 26.01 -17.83 -9.95
CA MET A 208 25.76 -17.03 -11.15
C MET A 208 24.95 -15.79 -10.79
N ASN A 209 25.60 -14.80 -10.18
CA ASN A 209 24.95 -13.60 -9.70
C ASN A 209 25.87 -12.36 -9.75
N ALA A 210 25.27 -11.19 -9.78
CA ALA A 210 25.86 -9.90 -9.47
C ALA A 210 24.73 -9.01 -8.91
N PHE A 211 25.08 -8.08 -8.04
CA PHE A 211 24.12 -7.09 -7.56
C PHE A 211 24.83 -5.78 -7.23
N ALA A 212 24.05 -4.71 -7.17
CA ALA A 212 24.54 -3.42 -6.70
C ALA A 212 23.85 -2.95 -5.41
N LEU A 213 24.62 -2.35 -4.51
CA LEU A 213 24.11 -1.67 -3.32
C LEU A 213 24.09 -0.15 -3.54
N PRO A 214 23.24 0.60 -2.80
CA PRO A 214 23.20 2.05 -2.87
C PRO A 214 24.59 2.67 -2.75
N GLY A 215 24.82 3.75 -3.49
CA GLY A 215 26.08 4.48 -3.45
C GLY A 215 27.19 3.92 -4.33
N GLY A 216 26.98 2.79 -5.02
CA GLY A 216 27.86 2.33 -6.10
C GLY A 216 28.64 1.04 -5.81
N GLN A 217 28.35 0.30 -4.74
CA GLN A 217 29.03 -0.97 -4.50
C GLN A 217 28.51 -2.04 -5.47
N ILE A 218 29.36 -2.50 -6.39
CA ILE A 218 29.06 -3.51 -7.39
C ILE A 218 29.70 -4.83 -6.95
N VAL A 219 28.87 -5.81 -6.63
CA VAL A 219 29.34 -7.14 -6.20
C VAL A 219 29.14 -8.13 -7.35
N VAL A 220 30.22 -8.80 -7.75
CA VAL A 220 30.23 -9.77 -8.85
C VAL A 220 30.75 -11.10 -8.32
N PHE A 221 30.04 -12.20 -8.59
CA PHE A 221 30.50 -13.54 -8.21
C PHE A 221 31.25 -14.22 -9.35
N THR A 222 32.26 -15.02 -9.03
CA THR A 222 33.05 -15.75 -10.03
C THR A 222 32.20 -16.66 -10.89
N GLY A 223 31.13 -17.26 -10.35
CA GLY A 223 30.16 -18.04 -11.12
C GLY A 223 29.51 -17.26 -12.28
N LEU A 224 29.25 -15.96 -12.12
CA LEU A 224 28.74 -15.13 -13.23
C LEU A 224 29.81 -14.88 -14.29
N ILE A 225 31.06 -14.62 -13.88
CA ILE A 225 32.20 -14.44 -14.79
C ILE A 225 32.41 -15.70 -15.63
N GLN A 226 32.32 -16.89 -15.02
CA GLN A 226 32.41 -18.18 -15.72
C GLN A 226 31.21 -18.41 -16.64
N ALA A 227 30.03 -17.92 -16.28
CA ALA A 227 28.85 -18.08 -17.09
C ALA A 227 28.96 -17.26 -18.38
N CYS A 228 29.44 -16.02 -18.35
CA CYS A 228 29.51 -15.15 -19.54
C CYS A 228 30.52 -15.66 -20.58
N ASN A 229 30.10 -15.84 -21.83
CA ASN A 229 30.99 -16.27 -22.93
C ASN A 229 31.87 -15.12 -23.44
N GLU A 230 31.39 -13.89 -23.29
CA GLU A 230 32.03 -12.67 -23.76
C GLU A 230 31.92 -11.59 -22.67
N PRO A 231 32.92 -10.69 -22.53
CA PRO A 231 32.90 -9.65 -21.51
C PRO A 231 31.71 -8.68 -21.70
N GLU A 232 31.22 -8.51 -22.93
CA GLU A 232 30.03 -7.69 -23.22
C GLU A 232 28.77 -8.22 -22.55
N GLN A 233 28.65 -9.54 -22.35
CA GLN A 233 27.52 -10.13 -21.64
C GLN A 233 27.54 -9.72 -20.16
N LEU A 234 28.72 -9.75 -19.54
CA LEU A 234 28.89 -9.25 -18.19
C LEU A 234 28.62 -7.74 -18.14
N ALA A 235 29.13 -6.97 -19.11
CA ALA A 235 28.83 -5.54 -19.21
C ALA A 235 27.32 -5.25 -19.29
N GLY A 236 26.55 -6.08 -20.02
CA GLY A 236 25.09 -5.96 -20.07
C GLY A 236 24.42 -6.19 -18.71
N VAL A 237 24.88 -7.19 -17.95
CA VAL A 237 24.40 -7.44 -16.57
C VAL A 237 24.79 -6.28 -15.65
N LEU A 238 26.03 -5.82 -15.70
CA LEU A 238 26.49 -4.71 -14.86
C LEU A 238 25.80 -3.39 -15.22
N ALA A 239 25.51 -3.13 -16.48
CA ALA A 239 24.74 -1.95 -16.89
C ALA A 239 23.32 -1.97 -16.28
N HIS A 240 22.69 -3.15 -16.19
CA HIS A 240 21.42 -3.33 -15.50
C HIS A 240 21.55 -3.06 -13.99
N GLU A 241 22.54 -3.67 -13.33
CA GLU A 241 22.78 -3.45 -11.89
C GLU A 241 23.11 -1.99 -11.55
N MET A 242 23.94 -1.35 -12.37
CA MET A 242 24.27 0.09 -12.23
C MET A 242 23.03 0.97 -12.43
N SER A 243 22.08 0.55 -13.25
CA SER A 243 20.80 1.26 -13.42
C SER A 243 19.95 1.21 -12.15
N HIS A 244 20.00 0.11 -11.37
CA HIS A 244 19.36 0.08 -10.04
C HIS A 244 19.99 1.08 -9.06
N VAL A 245 21.29 1.32 -9.16
CA VAL A 245 22.01 2.31 -8.35
C VAL A 245 21.61 3.73 -8.73
N THR A 246 21.71 4.09 -10.03
CA THR A 246 21.41 5.45 -10.49
C THR A 246 19.95 5.82 -10.29
N ARG A 247 19.04 4.85 -10.40
CA ARG A 247 17.61 5.01 -10.07
C ARG A 247 17.29 4.95 -8.57
N ARG A 248 18.29 4.60 -7.73
CA ARG A 248 18.18 4.44 -6.28
C ARG A 248 17.09 3.44 -5.87
N HIS A 249 16.90 2.38 -6.66
CA HIS A 249 15.91 1.33 -6.40
C HIS A 249 16.12 0.61 -5.06
N GLY A 250 17.40 0.36 -4.70
CA GLY A 250 17.75 -0.21 -3.41
C GLY A 250 17.33 0.68 -2.24
N LEU A 251 17.55 2.00 -2.34
CA LEU A 251 17.13 2.95 -1.33
C LEU A 251 15.60 3.00 -1.21
N GLU A 252 14.88 3.05 -2.34
CA GLU A 252 13.41 3.02 -2.36
C GLU A 252 12.86 1.78 -1.65
N ARG A 253 13.46 0.61 -1.87
CA ARG A 253 13.05 -0.65 -1.24
C ARG A 253 13.21 -0.62 0.28
N ILE A 254 14.33 -0.09 0.78
CA ILE A 254 14.51 0.09 2.23
C ILE A 254 13.48 1.09 2.77
N GLY A 255 13.22 2.18 2.03
CA GLY A 255 12.20 3.16 2.37
C GLY A 255 10.80 2.56 2.49
N GLN A 256 10.46 1.61 1.61
CA GLN A 256 9.20 0.87 1.68
C GLN A 256 9.15 -0.08 2.89
N SER A 257 10.29 -0.66 3.29
CA SER A 257 10.39 -1.56 4.43
C SER A 257 10.38 -0.84 5.79
N LEU A 258 11.18 0.21 5.94
CA LEU A 258 11.31 0.98 7.19
C LEU A 258 10.28 2.11 7.30
N GLY A 259 9.61 2.45 6.20
CA GLY A 259 8.53 3.43 6.15
C GLY A 259 8.96 4.83 6.62
N LEU A 260 8.03 5.51 7.30
CA LEU A 260 8.22 6.87 7.79
C LEU A 260 9.38 7.00 8.78
N ALA A 261 9.75 5.93 9.50
CA ALA A 261 10.83 5.98 10.49
C ALA A 261 12.17 6.36 9.86
N LEU A 262 12.53 5.73 8.74
CA LEU A 262 13.76 6.06 8.02
C LEU A 262 13.74 7.51 7.52
N ALA A 263 12.62 7.96 6.95
CA ALA A 263 12.49 9.34 6.47
C ALA A 263 12.67 10.37 7.61
N VAL A 264 12.09 10.10 8.79
CA VAL A 264 12.26 10.95 9.98
C VAL A 264 13.71 10.96 10.44
N ASP A 265 14.37 9.80 10.51
CA ASP A 265 15.76 9.73 10.96
C ASP A 265 16.72 10.41 9.99
N LEU A 266 16.48 10.30 8.68
CA LEU A 266 17.22 11.03 7.64
C LEU A 266 17.09 12.54 7.79
N VAL A 267 15.87 13.04 8.02
CA VAL A 267 15.61 14.48 8.26
C VAL A 267 16.27 14.97 9.54
N LEU A 268 16.30 14.13 10.58
CA LEU A 268 16.91 14.46 11.87
C LEU A 268 18.41 14.18 11.94
N GLY A 269 19.02 13.66 10.86
CA GLY A 269 20.45 13.33 10.81
C GLY A 269 20.87 12.22 11.78
N ARG A 270 19.99 11.27 12.09
CA ARG A 270 20.25 10.20 13.07
C ARG A 270 20.92 9.00 12.41
N VAL A 271 22.06 8.60 12.97
CA VAL A 271 22.90 7.50 12.45
C VAL A 271 22.29 6.12 12.72
N GLU A 272 21.49 5.97 13.77
CA GLU A 272 20.83 4.69 14.15
C GLU A 272 19.91 4.16 13.03
N GLY A 273 19.19 5.06 12.37
CA GLY A 273 18.35 4.71 11.23
C GLY A 273 19.15 4.24 10.01
N LEU A 274 20.36 4.78 9.80
CA LEU A 274 21.25 4.36 8.71
C LEU A 274 21.81 2.96 8.94
N ALA A 275 22.23 2.63 10.17
CA ALA A 275 22.71 1.29 10.51
C ALA A 275 21.61 0.23 10.36
N THR A 276 20.39 0.56 10.80
CA THR A 276 19.22 -0.32 10.62
C THR A 276 18.90 -0.52 9.13
N ALA A 277 18.92 0.57 8.34
CA ALA A 277 18.76 0.51 6.90
C ALA A 277 19.81 -0.37 6.22
N ALA A 278 21.08 -0.25 6.62
CA ALA A 278 22.18 -1.03 6.07
C ALA A 278 22.03 -2.54 6.36
N VAL A 279 21.70 -2.93 7.58
CA VAL A 279 21.46 -4.34 7.94
C VAL A 279 20.27 -4.90 7.17
N GLN A 280 19.16 -4.15 7.10
CA GLN A 280 17.99 -4.59 6.36
C GLN A 280 18.27 -4.74 4.87
N LEU A 281 19.05 -3.82 4.29
CA LEU A 281 19.49 -3.91 2.91
C LEU A 281 20.36 -5.14 2.65
N ALA A 282 21.35 -5.41 3.52
CA ALA A 282 22.19 -6.59 3.38
C ALA A 282 21.37 -7.89 3.35
N GLN A 283 20.30 -7.97 4.15
CA GLN A 283 19.35 -9.08 4.12
C GLN A 283 18.51 -9.12 2.83
N LEU A 284 18.11 -7.95 2.31
CA LEU A 284 17.28 -7.85 1.10
C LEU A 284 18.06 -8.08 -0.19
N ALA A 285 19.36 -7.78 -0.21
CA ALA A 285 20.27 -8.07 -1.32
C ALA A 285 20.33 -9.59 -1.59
N ALA A 286 20.29 -10.41 -0.54
CA ALA A 286 20.20 -11.87 -0.67
C ALA A 286 18.86 -12.36 -1.26
N ALA A 287 17.81 -11.53 -1.26
CA ALA A 287 16.48 -11.87 -1.77
C ALA A 287 16.15 -11.22 -3.13
N ASN A 288 17.18 -10.78 -3.86
CA ASN A 288 17.20 -9.94 -5.08
C ASN A 288 15.92 -10.03 -5.94
N SER A 289 14.93 -9.16 -5.69
CA SER A 289 13.72 -9.08 -6.50
C SER A 289 13.20 -7.64 -6.48
N TYR A 290 13.23 -7.00 -7.65
CA TYR A 290 12.63 -5.68 -7.84
C TYR A 290 11.24 -5.80 -8.46
N SER A 291 10.46 -4.71 -8.38
CA SER A 291 9.17 -4.66 -9.05
C SER A 291 9.34 -4.68 -10.58
N ARG A 292 8.30 -5.14 -11.30
CA ARG A 292 8.33 -5.19 -12.78
C ARG A 292 8.64 -3.84 -13.43
N ASP A 293 8.20 -2.75 -12.81
CA ASP A 293 8.46 -1.39 -13.32
C ASP A 293 9.92 -0.98 -13.09
N GLN A 294 10.52 -1.38 -11.96
CA GLN A 294 11.94 -1.14 -11.67
C GLN A 294 12.85 -1.94 -12.61
N GLU A 295 12.52 -3.21 -12.86
CA GLU A 295 13.23 -4.04 -13.86
C GLU A 295 13.17 -3.40 -15.26
N ALA A 296 11.99 -2.93 -15.67
CA ALA A 296 11.82 -2.28 -16.97
C ALA A 296 12.58 -0.95 -17.08
N GLN A 297 12.70 -0.19 -15.98
CA GLN A 297 13.54 1.02 -15.92
C GLN A 297 15.02 0.68 -15.99
N ALA A 298 15.45 -0.35 -15.27
CA ALA A 298 16.84 -0.78 -15.26
C ALA A 298 17.29 -1.35 -16.61
N ASP A 299 16.43 -2.12 -17.30
CA ASP A 299 16.69 -2.57 -18.67
C ASP A 299 16.80 -1.39 -19.64
N ALA A 300 15.90 -0.42 -19.54
CA ALA A 300 15.90 0.74 -20.42
C ALA A 300 17.19 1.58 -20.28
N ASP A 301 17.59 1.87 -19.04
CA ASP A 301 18.82 2.63 -18.76
C ASP A 301 20.07 1.80 -19.09
N GLY A 302 20.08 0.51 -18.79
CA GLY A 302 21.18 -0.39 -19.15
C GLY A 302 21.44 -0.40 -20.65
N VAL A 303 20.39 -0.43 -21.49
CA VAL A 303 20.49 -0.29 -22.94
C VAL A 303 21.10 1.06 -23.33
N GLN A 304 20.71 2.15 -22.68
CA GLN A 304 21.32 3.47 -22.93
C GLN A 304 22.79 3.52 -22.52
N PHE A 305 23.16 2.95 -21.36
CA PHE A 305 24.53 2.93 -20.87
C PHE A 305 25.44 2.11 -21.80
N MET A 306 24.99 0.94 -22.24
CA MET A 306 25.71 0.13 -23.21
C MET A 306 25.90 0.87 -24.52
N HIS A 307 24.84 1.49 -25.06
CA HIS A 307 24.92 2.25 -26.32
C HIS A 307 25.86 3.45 -26.21
N ALA A 308 25.73 4.25 -25.15
CA ALA A 308 26.58 5.42 -24.91
C ALA A 308 28.05 5.03 -24.69
N ALA A 309 28.30 3.88 -24.06
CA ALA A 309 29.65 3.31 -23.90
C ALA A 309 30.22 2.80 -25.23
N GLY A 310 29.39 2.70 -26.27
CA GLY A 310 29.73 2.10 -27.56
C GLY A 310 29.90 0.58 -27.47
N LEU A 311 29.19 -0.08 -26.56
CA LEU A 311 29.08 -1.53 -26.44
C LEU A 311 27.77 -2.00 -27.10
N ASP A 312 27.68 -3.29 -27.43
CA ASP A 312 26.47 -3.86 -28.02
C ASP A 312 25.29 -3.82 -27.02
N PRO A 313 24.23 -3.03 -27.26
CA PRO A 313 23.11 -2.94 -26.32
C PRO A 313 22.26 -4.22 -26.24
N LEU A 314 22.44 -5.16 -27.19
CA LEU A 314 21.78 -6.46 -27.17
C LEU A 314 22.47 -7.47 -26.26
N ALA A 315 23.63 -7.16 -25.66
CA ALA A 315 24.41 -8.15 -24.91
C ALA A 315 23.64 -8.80 -23.74
N LEU A 316 22.80 -8.04 -23.02
CA LEU A 316 21.94 -8.57 -21.96
C LEU A 316 20.86 -9.51 -22.51
N ALA A 317 20.24 -9.16 -23.64
CA ALA A 317 19.25 -10.01 -24.31
C ALA A 317 19.88 -11.32 -24.77
N LYS A 318 21.07 -11.27 -25.39
CA LYS A 318 21.84 -12.46 -25.80
C LYS A 318 22.19 -13.35 -24.61
N PHE A 319 22.54 -12.75 -23.47
CA PHE A 319 22.78 -13.49 -22.24
C PHE A 319 21.52 -14.24 -21.78
N PHE A 320 20.36 -13.58 -21.76
CA PHE A 320 19.08 -14.21 -21.40
C PHE A 320 18.65 -15.31 -22.36
N GLU A 321 18.81 -15.11 -23.68
CA GLU A 321 18.51 -16.13 -24.68
C GLU A 321 19.34 -17.38 -24.43
N ARG A 322 20.64 -17.21 -24.16
CA ARG A 322 21.51 -18.34 -23.84
C ARG A 322 21.12 -19.03 -22.54
N LEU A 323 20.79 -18.28 -21.48
CA LEU A 323 20.29 -18.90 -20.23
C LEU A 323 19.01 -19.71 -20.46
N LYS A 324 18.17 -19.33 -21.44
CA LYS A 324 16.98 -20.09 -21.82
C LYS A 324 17.32 -21.38 -22.57
N GLU A 325 18.33 -21.34 -23.43
CA GLU A 325 18.76 -22.47 -24.25
C GLU A 325 19.61 -23.48 -23.46
N GLU A 326 20.56 -22.97 -22.67
CA GLU A 326 21.58 -23.74 -21.95
C GLU A 326 21.26 -23.91 -20.45
N GLY A 327 20.22 -23.25 -19.94
CA GLY A 327 19.87 -23.18 -18.52
C GLY A 327 19.84 -24.50 -17.76
N PRO A 328 19.33 -25.62 -18.32
CA PRO A 328 19.39 -26.92 -17.64
C PRO A 328 20.80 -27.45 -17.37
N GLY A 329 21.82 -26.95 -18.09
CA GLY A 329 23.23 -27.33 -17.96
C GLY A 329 24.12 -26.29 -17.28
N LEU A 330 23.59 -25.10 -16.97
CA LEU A 330 24.34 -23.99 -16.34
C LEU A 330 24.05 -23.93 -14.83
N PRO A 331 25.05 -24.15 -13.97
CA PRO A 331 24.91 -23.94 -12.53
C PRO A 331 24.41 -22.52 -12.22
N GLY A 332 23.46 -22.39 -11.30
CA GLY A 332 22.90 -21.10 -10.89
C GLY A 332 21.88 -20.46 -11.85
N ALA A 333 21.69 -20.98 -13.06
CA ALA A 333 20.76 -20.40 -14.05
C ALA A 333 19.32 -20.26 -13.54
N LEU A 334 18.81 -21.27 -12.83
CA LEU A 334 17.46 -21.23 -12.26
C LEU A 334 17.30 -20.19 -11.14
N GLU A 335 18.34 -19.98 -10.34
CA GLU A 335 18.33 -19.00 -9.25
C GLU A 335 18.37 -17.57 -9.79
N TRP A 336 19.21 -17.33 -10.80
CA TRP A 336 19.23 -16.07 -11.53
C TRP A 336 17.88 -15.78 -12.22
N ILE A 337 17.30 -16.78 -12.89
CA ILE A 337 15.99 -16.67 -13.52
C ILE A 337 14.88 -16.37 -12.49
N SER A 338 15.00 -16.91 -11.28
CA SER A 338 14.04 -16.68 -10.20
C SER A 338 14.13 -15.28 -9.60
N THR A 339 15.34 -14.72 -9.51
CA THR A 339 15.58 -13.35 -9.01
C THR A 339 15.21 -12.29 -10.06
N HIS A 340 15.33 -12.64 -11.35
CA HIS A 340 15.08 -11.75 -12.49
C HIS A 340 13.99 -12.31 -13.44
N PRO A 341 12.72 -12.38 -13.03
CA PRO A 341 11.67 -13.05 -13.81
C PRO A 341 11.32 -12.34 -15.13
N ASP A 342 10.55 -13.03 -15.99
CA ASP A 342 9.95 -12.50 -17.23
C ASP A 342 10.91 -12.22 -18.41
N HIS A 343 11.92 -13.08 -18.57
CA HIS A 343 12.95 -13.02 -19.62
C HIS A 343 12.39 -12.77 -21.03
N ASP A 344 11.32 -13.47 -21.45
CA ASP A 344 10.78 -13.33 -22.82
C ASP A 344 10.24 -11.92 -23.10
N ARG A 345 9.66 -11.27 -22.09
CA ARG A 345 9.21 -9.88 -22.20
C ARG A 345 10.40 -8.92 -22.20
N ARG A 346 11.39 -9.17 -21.33
CA ARG A 346 12.59 -8.33 -21.18
C ARG A 346 13.46 -8.34 -22.43
N ILE A 347 13.72 -9.51 -23.01
CA ILE A 347 14.43 -9.68 -24.29
C ILE A 347 13.79 -8.80 -25.37
N LYS A 348 12.47 -8.94 -25.58
CA LYS A 348 11.73 -8.14 -26.56
C LYS A 348 11.78 -6.64 -26.28
N ALA A 349 11.79 -6.25 -25.00
CA ALA A 349 11.89 -4.85 -24.61
C ALA A 349 13.28 -4.28 -24.96
N VAL A 350 14.35 -5.01 -24.62
CA VAL A 350 15.74 -4.66 -24.94
C VAL A 350 15.95 -4.57 -26.46
N GLU A 351 15.45 -5.54 -27.23
CA GLU A 351 15.50 -5.52 -28.70
C GLU A 351 14.79 -4.29 -29.28
N SER A 352 13.58 -4.01 -28.80
CA SER A 352 12.77 -2.87 -29.24
C SER A 352 13.44 -1.53 -28.91
N GLN A 353 13.98 -1.40 -27.69
CA GLN A 353 14.71 -0.20 -27.26
C GLN A 353 15.99 -0.01 -28.09
N THR A 354 16.73 -1.09 -28.34
CA THR A 354 17.96 -1.03 -29.16
C THR A 354 17.63 -0.64 -30.60
N ALA A 355 16.56 -1.18 -31.18
CA ALA A 355 16.12 -0.81 -32.52
C ALA A 355 15.68 0.66 -32.65
N ALA A 356 15.30 1.31 -31.54
CA ALA A 356 14.94 2.72 -31.50
C ALA A 356 16.17 3.65 -31.37
N LEU A 357 17.36 3.11 -31.09
CA LEU A 357 18.59 3.88 -30.96
C LEU A 357 19.25 4.15 -32.32
N PRO A 358 20.08 5.22 -32.43
CA PRO A 358 20.92 5.41 -33.60
C PRO A 358 21.81 4.18 -33.84
N PRO A 359 22.06 3.81 -35.12
CA PRO A 359 22.97 2.72 -35.44
C PRO A 359 24.33 2.92 -34.76
N LEU A 360 24.81 1.86 -34.13
CA LEU A 360 26.10 1.82 -33.45
C LEU A 360 27.00 0.82 -34.17
N ASP A 361 28.27 1.19 -34.33
CA ASP A 361 29.34 0.25 -34.61
C ASP A 361 30.01 -0.09 -33.26
N PRO A 362 29.73 -1.27 -32.67
CA PRO A 362 30.22 -1.58 -31.33
C PRO A 362 31.75 -1.56 -31.29
N ARG A 363 32.30 -1.03 -30.20
CA ARG A 363 33.73 -1.05 -29.87
C ARG A 363 33.92 -2.07 -28.75
N PRO A 364 34.26 -3.33 -29.07
CA PRO A 364 34.38 -4.40 -28.08
C PRO A 364 35.40 -4.07 -27.00
N LEU A 365 35.23 -4.68 -25.84
CA LEU A 365 36.18 -4.64 -24.75
C LEU A 365 37.45 -5.39 -25.17
N LYS A 366 38.62 -4.80 -24.88
CA LYS A 366 39.92 -5.39 -25.25
C LYS A 366 40.49 -6.23 -24.11
N LEU A 367 39.67 -7.14 -23.60
CA LEU A 367 40.00 -8.01 -22.49
C LEU A 367 40.34 -9.41 -23.01
N ASP A 368 41.40 -10.03 -22.47
CA ASP A 368 41.61 -11.47 -22.66
C ASP A 368 40.64 -12.22 -21.74
N TRP A 369 39.42 -12.43 -22.23
CA TRP A 369 38.34 -12.99 -21.40
C TRP A 369 38.66 -14.41 -20.92
N ALA A 370 39.41 -15.18 -21.70
CA ALA A 370 39.81 -16.53 -21.31
C ALA A 370 40.83 -16.49 -20.16
N GLU A 371 41.75 -15.53 -20.16
CA GLU A 371 42.67 -15.28 -19.05
C GLU A 371 41.91 -14.85 -17.79
N VAL A 372 40.99 -13.88 -17.91
CA VAL A 372 40.13 -13.42 -16.80
C VAL A 372 39.35 -14.58 -16.20
N GLN A 373 38.76 -15.44 -17.02
CA GLN A 373 38.03 -16.62 -16.55
C GLN A 373 38.95 -17.65 -15.88
N ALA A 374 40.17 -17.85 -16.39
CA ALA A 374 41.13 -18.77 -15.79
C ALA A 374 41.52 -18.32 -14.37
N HIS A 375 41.80 -17.02 -14.21
CA HIS A 375 42.13 -16.41 -12.92
C HIS A 375 40.93 -16.39 -11.97
N ALA A 376 39.73 -16.04 -12.45
CA ALA A 376 38.51 -16.05 -11.63
C ALA A 376 38.14 -17.46 -11.12
N LYS A 377 38.55 -18.51 -11.82
CA LYS A 377 38.31 -19.91 -11.40
C LYS A 377 39.31 -20.40 -10.35
N ASN A 378 40.53 -19.88 -10.37
CA ASN A 378 41.59 -20.24 -9.43
C ASN A 378 42.32 -18.96 -8.98
N PRO A 379 41.67 -18.12 -8.16
CA PRO A 379 42.31 -16.90 -7.67
C PRO A 379 43.56 -17.25 -6.85
N GLU A 380 44.67 -16.55 -7.10
CA GLU A 380 45.96 -16.75 -6.41
C GLU A 380 45.94 -16.38 -4.92
#